data_AF-A0A516R663-F1
#
_entry.id   AF-A0A516R663-F1
#
_cell.length_a   1.000
_cell.length_b   1.000
_cell.length_c   1.000
_cell.angle_alpha   90.00
_cell.angle_beta   90.00
_cell.angle_gamma   90.00
#
_symmetry.space_group_name_H-M   'P 1'
#
loop_
_entity.id
_entity.type
_entity.pdbx_description
1 polymer ?
#
loop_
_entity_poly.entity_id
_entity_poly.type
_entity_poly.pdbx_seq_one_letter_code
_entity_poly.pdbx_strand_id
1 'polypeptide(L)' 'MQAAPVRATAIPSVTDALRAVESLLLRGGQRTARRNAWTSVLEDRRRAKDRVEAQRVLEEAGTTRTS' A
#
# COMPACT_ATOMS: atom_id res chain seq x y z
N MET A 1 -37.46 -31.13 -24.48
CA MET A 1 -36.17 -30.97 -23.76
C MET A 1 -35.71 -29.54 -23.96
N GLN A 2 -35.51 -28.77 -22.90
CA GLN A 2 -35.06 -27.38 -22.99
C GLN A 2 -33.53 -27.37 -22.80
N ALA A 3 -32.79 -26.93 -23.82
CA ALA A 3 -31.33 -26.97 -23.80
C ALA A 3 -30.77 -25.89 -22.86
N ALA A 4 -29.78 -26.26 -22.04
CA ALA A 4 -29.09 -25.32 -21.16
C ALA A 4 -28.34 -24.25 -21.99
N PRO A 5 -28.36 -22.97 -21.59
CA PRO A 5 -27.68 -21.92 -22.33
C PRO A 5 -26.16 -22.14 -22.31
N VAL A 6 -25.58 -22.33 -23.49
CA VAL A 6 -24.12 -22.42 -23.70
C VAL A 6 -23.55 -21.01 -23.61
N ARG A 7 -22.65 -20.77 -22.65
CA ARG A 7 -21.90 -19.50 -22.58
C ARG A 7 -20.73 -19.57 -23.55
N ALA A 8 -20.77 -18.74 -24.59
CA ALA A 8 -19.63 -18.53 -25.46
C ALA A 8 -18.58 -17.67 -24.72
N THR A 9 -17.40 -18.23 -24.45
CA THR A 9 -16.22 -17.46 -24.05
C THR A 9 -15.61 -16.80 -25.28
N ALA A 10 -15.58 -15.47 -25.33
CA ALA A 10 -14.91 -14.76 -26.42
C ALA A 10 -13.41 -15.12 -26.45
N ILE A 11 -12.87 -15.30 -27.66
CA ILE A 11 -11.43 -15.51 -27.84
C ILE A 11 -10.74 -14.18 -27.49
N PRO A 12 -9.77 -14.15 -26.55
CA PRO A 12 -9.09 -12.92 -26.17
C PRO A 12 -8.43 -12.26 -27.39
N SER A 13 -8.55 -10.93 -27.48
CA SER A 13 -7.79 -10.18 -28.47
C SER A 13 -6.30 -10.16 -28.10
N VAL A 14 -5.44 -9.78 -29.06
CA VAL A 14 -4.01 -9.55 -28.80
C VAL A 14 -3.82 -8.54 -27.66
N THR A 15 -4.66 -7.50 -27.59
CA THR A 15 -4.61 -6.50 -26.52
C THR A 15 -4.91 -7.10 -25.15
N ASP A 16 -5.89 -8.01 -25.06
CA ASP A 16 -6.21 -8.69 -23.80
C ASP A 16 -5.08 -9.61 -23.36
N ALA A 17 -4.45 -10.31 -24.30
CA ALA A 17 -3.28 -11.15 -24.03
C ALA A 17 -2.11 -10.31 -23.50
N LEU A 18 -1.83 -9.17 -24.12
CA LEU A 18 -0.77 -8.26 -23.66
C LEU A 18 -1.06 -7.70 -22.26
N ARG A 19 -2.31 -7.31 -21.98
CA ARG A 19 -2.72 -6.83 -20.65
C ARG A 19 -2.61 -7.92 -19.58
N ALA A 20 -2.89 -9.18 -19.93
CA ALA A 20 -2.71 -10.32 -19.03
C ALA A 20 -1.23 -10.56 -18.72
N VAL A 21 -0.35 -10.50 -19.73
CA VAL A 21 1.11 -10.61 -19.55
C VAL A 21 1.64 -9.47 -18.70
N GLU A 22 1.24 -8.23 -18.98
CA GLU A 22 1.59 -7.06 -18.17
C GLU A 22 1.16 -7.26 -16.71
N SER A 23 -0.08 -7.69 -16.49
CA SER A 23 -0.59 -7.97 -15.14
C SER A 23 0.22 -9.05 -14.43
N LEU A 24 0.63 -10.10 -15.14
CA LEU A 24 1.45 -11.18 -14.60
C LEU A 24 2.85 -10.68 -14.22
N LEU A 25 3.52 -9.96 -15.12
CA LEU A 25 4.88 -9.44 -14.92
C LEU A 25 4.92 -8.39 -13.81
N LEU A 26 3.94 -7.48 -13.78
CA LEU A 26 3.91 -6.37 -12.84
C LEU A 26 3.33 -6.73 -11.47
N ARG A 27 2.69 -7.90 -11.31
CA ARG A 27 2.05 -8.32 -10.05
C ARG A 27 3.01 -8.27 -8.85
N GLY A 28 4.26 -8.69 -9.06
CA GLY A 28 5.30 -8.66 -8.03
C GLY A 28 5.62 -7.24 -7.59
N GLY A 29 5.88 -6.34 -8.55
CA GLY A 29 6.16 -4.93 -8.31
C GLY A 29 5.02 -4.22 -7.58
N GLN A 30 3.77 -4.48 -7.96
CA GLN A 30 2.59 -3.89 -7.30
C GLN A 30 2.46 -4.34 -5.84
N ARG A 31 2.72 -5.61 -5.55
CA ARG A 31 2.69 -6.14 -4.17
C ARG A 31 3.79 -5.51 -3.31
N THR A 32 4.99 -5.33 -3.87
CA THR A 32 6.11 -4.66 -3.20
C THR A 32 5.81 -3.18 -2.98
N ALA A 33 5.28 -2.47 -3.98
CA ALA A 33 4.89 -1.06 -3.86
C ALA A 33 3.85 -0.85 -2.74
N ARG A 34 2.83 -1.72 -2.66
CA ARG A 34 1.84 -1.69 -1.57
C ARG A 34 2.47 -1.89 -0.20
N ARG A 35 3.42 -2.83 -0.07
CA ARG A 35 4.14 -3.06 1.19
C ARG A 35 5.00 -1.87 1.56
N ASN A 36 5.77 -1.35 0.61
CA ASN A 36 6.64 -0.19 0.83
C ASN A 36 5.82 1.02 1.27
N ALA A 37 4.69 1.29 0.61
CA ALA A 37 3.78 2.36 0.98
C ALA A 37 3.25 2.17 2.41
N TRP A 38 2.81 0.95 2.76
CA TRP A 38 2.33 0.67 4.11
C TRP A 38 3.43 0.84 5.17
N THR A 39 4.62 0.30 4.92
CA THR A 39 5.78 0.46 5.82
C THR A 39 6.13 1.92 6.01
N SER A 40 6.16 2.72 4.94
CA SER A 40 6.43 4.17 5.03
C SER A 40 5.41 4.88 5.91
N VAL A 41 4.12 4.55 5.78
CA VAL A 41 3.06 5.15 6.62
C VAL A 41 3.23 4.76 8.09
N LEU A 42 3.61 3.52 8.39
CA LEU A 42 3.88 3.09 9.76
C LEU A 42 5.09 3.81 10.36
N GLU A 43 6.17 3.93 9.59
CA GLU A 43 7.38 4.67 9.98
C GLU A 43 7.07 6.15 10.23
N ASP A 44 6.31 6.80 9.35
CA ASP A 44 5.95 8.21 9.51
C ASP A 44 5.09 8.44 10.76
N ARG A 45 4.17 7.51 11.06
CA ARG A 45 3.40 7.54 12.32
C ARG A 45 4.28 7.36 13.55
N ARG A 46 5.29 6.48 13.47
CA ARG A 46 6.27 6.29 14.56
C ARG A 46 7.07 7.58 14.76
N ARG A 47 7.67 8.12 13.70
CA ARG A 47 8.42 9.39 13.77
C ARG A 47 7.57 10.56 14.26
N ALA A 48 6.29 10.62 13.91
CA ALA A 48 5.38 11.65 14.41
C ALA A 48 5.20 11.54 15.94
N LYS A 49 5.00 10.33 16.47
CA LYS A 49 4.92 10.11 17.92
C LYS A 49 6.22 10.45 18.63
N ASP A 50 7.35 10.02 18.06
CA ASP A 50 8.66 10.27 18.64
C ASP A 50 8.97 11.78 18.71
N ARG A 51 8.56 12.57 17.71
CA ARG A 51 8.68 14.04 17.76
C ARG A 51 7.83 14.67 18.86
N VAL A 52 6.60 14.20 19.04
CA VAL A 52 5.70 14.69 20.11
C VAL A 52 6.27 14.37 21.48
N GLU A 53 6.77 13.16 21.68
CA GLU A 53 7.39 12.76 22.95
C GLU A 53 8.68 13.55 23.23
N ALA A 54 9.53 13.72 22.20
CA ALA A 54 10.72 14.55 22.32
C ALA A 54 10.38 15.99 22.69
N GLN A 55 9.36 16.58 22.05
CA GLN A 55 8.90 17.93 22.39
C GLN A 55 8.45 18.02 23.85
N ARG A 56 7.66 17.04 24.32
CA ARG A 56 7.18 16.99 25.71
C ARG A 56 8.33 16.94 26.71
N VAL A 57 9.33 16.09 26.47
CA VAL A 57 10.53 15.98 27.34
C VAL A 57 11.31 17.29 27.36
N LEU A 58 11.44 17.97 26.21
CA LEU A 58 12.13 19.26 26.14
C LEU A 58 11.37 20.37 26.91
N GLU A 59 10.04 20.41 26.80
CA GLU A 59 9.19 21.35 27.55
C GLU A 59 9.29 21.12 29.06
N GLU A 60 9.26 19.87 29.51
CA GLU A 60 9.43 19.49 30.93
C GLU A 60 10.82 19.87 31.45
N ALA A 61 11.87 19.58 30.69
CA ALA A 61 13.25 19.95 31.04
C ALA A 61 13.46 21.47 31.08
N GLY A 62 12.78 22.22 30.19
CA GLY A 62 12.75 23.67 30.20
C GLY A 62 12.08 24.23 31.46
N THR A 63 10.89 23.72 31.78
CA THR A 63 10.10 24.13 32.95
C THR A 63 10.83 23.86 34.26
N THR A 64 11.48 22.69 34.38
CA THR A 64 12.27 22.30 35.55
C THR A 64 13.47 23.22 35.76
N ARG A 65 14.09 23.71 34.67
CA ARG A 65 15.27 24.60 34.76
C ARG A 65 14.92 26.02 35.20
N THR A 66 13.69 26.47 34.92
CA THR A 66 13.23 27.84 35.20
C THR A 66 12.48 27.97 36.53
N SER A 67 12.24 26.86 37.23
CA SER A 67 11.62 26.81 38.56
C SER A 67 12.69 26.77 39.65
#